data_AF-A0A1G0PH29-F1
#
_entry.id   AF-A0A1G0PH29-F1
#
_cell.length_a   1.000
_cell.length_b   1.000
_cell.length_c   1.000
_cell.angle_alpha   90.00
_cell.angle_beta   90.00
_cell.angle_gamma   90.00
#
_symmetry.space_group_name_H-M   'P 1'
#
loop_
_entity.id
_entity.type
_entity.pdbx_description
1 polymer ?
#
loop_
_entity_poly.entity_id
_entity_poly.type
_entity_poly.pdbx_seq_one_letter_code
_entity_poly.pdbx_strand_id
1 'polypeptide(L)'
;MATPTPKEQFLDAYQREHATTMRVLRAYPPDQLDLRPHPASKTARELAWVFVLERGLGTKVYHNEFAGGVPSGKPPQPPESWDALLGALEKAHKDLGDLVRSTPDAKLSEKVKFMTGPKTLGDWSRMAFLWFMLHDEIHHRGQFSVYLRIAGGKVPSIYGPSADEPWL
;
A
#
# COMPACT_ATOMS: atom_id res chain seq x y z
N MET A 1 -27.09 1.91 -15.67
CA MET A 1 -26.41 1.98 -14.35
C MET A 1 -25.83 3.38 -14.20
N ALA A 2 -25.89 3.97 -13.01
CA ALA A 2 -25.29 5.28 -12.77
C ALA A 2 -23.76 5.20 -12.87
N THR A 3 -23.12 6.26 -13.36
CA THR A 3 -21.65 6.37 -13.38
C THR A 3 -21.12 6.41 -11.94
N PRO A 4 -20.15 5.55 -11.56
CA PRO A 4 -19.61 5.56 -10.20
C PRO A 4 -18.97 6.91 -9.87
N THR A 5 -19.20 7.40 -8.65
CA THR A 5 -18.54 8.59 -8.10
C THR A 5 -17.03 8.39 -7.98
N PRO A 6 -16.22 9.45 -7.90
CA PRO A 6 -14.78 9.32 -7.67
C PRO A 6 -14.43 8.50 -6.40
N LYS A 7 -15.27 8.59 -5.36
CA LYS A 7 -15.10 7.78 -4.14
C LYS A 7 -15.32 6.30 -4.41
N GLU A 8 -16.41 5.95 -5.09
CA GLU A 8 -16.71 4.55 -5.44
C GLU A 8 -15.61 3.96 -6.34
N GLN A 9 -15.15 4.72 -7.35
CA GLN A 9 -14.05 4.30 -8.22
C GLN A 9 -12.76 3.99 -7.43
N PHE A 10 -12.41 4.85 -6.47
CA PHE A 10 -11.25 4.63 -5.61
C PHE A 10 -11.45 3.41 -4.72
N LEU A 11 -12.59 3.28 -4.03
CA LEU A 11 -12.85 2.15 -3.12
C LEU A 11 -12.87 0.81 -3.85
N ASP A 12 -13.43 0.77 -5.06
CA ASP A 12 -13.43 -0.40 -5.91
C ASP A 12 -12.00 -0.79 -6.32
N ALA A 13 -11.18 0.18 -6.74
CA ALA A 13 -9.78 -0.06 -7.04
C ALA A 13 -9.03 -0.53 -5.79
N TYR A 14 -9.18 0.17 -4.67
CA TYR A 14 -8.54 -0.14 -3.40
C TYR A 14 -8.82 -1.58 -2.94
N GLN A 15 -10.07 -2.05 -3.07
CA GLN A 15 -10.43 -3.43 -2.73
C GLN A 15 -9.80 -4.45 -3.67
N ARG A 16 -9.85 -4.22 -5.00
CA ARG A 16 -9.26 -5.13 -6.00
C ARG A 16 -7.74 -5.23 -5.86
N GLU A 17 -7.08 -4.10 -5.65
CA GLU A 17 -5.64 -4.03 -5.50
C GLU A 17 -5.18 -4.70 -4.20
N HIS A 18 -5.89 -4.48 -3.09
CA HIS A 18 -5.60 -5.18 -1.84
C HIS A 18 -5.69 -6.70 -1.99
N ALA A 19 -6.74 -7.21 -2.63
CA ALA A 19 -6.87 -8.65 -2.89
C ALA A 19 -5.70 -9.19 -3.72
N THR A 20 -5.24 -8.43 -4.71
CA THR A 20 -4.10 -8.77 -5.56
C THR A 20 -2.78 -8.77 -4.76
N THR A 21 -2.55 -7.73 -3.96
CA THR A 21 -1.39 -7.62 -3.06
C THR A 21 -1.36 -8.77 -2.06
N MET A 22 -2.49 -9.11 -1.42
CA MET A 22 -2.56 -10.22 -0.47
C MET A 22 -2.31 -11.59 -1.11
N ARG A 23 -2.72 -11.82 -2.36
CA ARG A 23 -2.37 -13.06 -3.08
C ARG A 23 -0.85 -13.19 -3.26
N VAL A 24 -0.18 -12.11 -3.64
CA VAL A 24 1.28 -12.07 -3.78
C VAL A 24 1.98 -12.33 -2.44
N LEU A 25 1.55 -11.65 -1.38
CA LEU A 25 2.15 -11.80 -0.05
C LEU A 25 1.91 -13.20 0.56
N ARG A 26 0.72 -13.78 0.38
CA ARG A 26 0.41 -15.14 0.86
C ARG A 26 1.15 -16.23 0.10
N ALA A 27 1.59 -15.97 -1.13
CA ALA A 27 2.41 -16.90 -1.90
C ALA A 27 3.89 -16.88 -1.48
N TYR A 28 4.31 -15.91 -0.65
CA TYR A 28 5.70 -15.77 -0.24
C TYR A 28 6.08 -16.81 0.81
N PRO A 29 7.23 -17.51 0.66
CA PRO A 29 7.67 -18.51 1.62
C PRO A 29 8.16 -17.83 2.92
N PRO A 30 7.52 -18.10 4.08
CA PRO A 30 7.76 -17.36 5.32
C PRO A 30 9.09 -17.68 6.00
N ASP A 31 9.88 -18.63 5.49
CA ASP A 31 11.23 -18.95 5.94
C ASP A 31 12.32 -18.10 5.26
N GLN A 32 11.94 -17.21 4.32
CA GLN A 32 12.88 -16.37 3.56
C GLN A 32 12.69 -14.86 3.80
N LEU A 33 12.20 -14.47 4.97
CA LEU A 33 11.86 -13.07 5.29
C LEU A 33 13.04 -12.08 5.19
N ASP A 34 14.28 -12.55 5.34
CA ASP A 34 15.49 -11.74 5.24
C ASP A 34 16.10 -11.71 3.83
N LEU A 35 15.46 -12.35 2.85
CA LEU A 35 15.89 -12.33 1.46
C LEU A 35 16.03 -10.90 0.96
N ARG A 36 17.19 -10.61 0.36
CA ARG A 36 17.54 -9.30 -0.18
C ARG A 36 18.19 -9.49 -1.57
N PRO A 37 17.51 -9.11 -2.68
CA PRO A 37 18.04 -9.31 -4.03
C PRO A 37 19.34 -8.54 -4.30
N HIS A 38 19.54 -7.40 -3.64
CA HIS A 38 20.74 -6.59 -3.76
C HIS A 38 21.04 -5.90 -2.41
N PRO A 39 22.31 -5.72 -1.99
CA PRO A 39 22.65 -5.10 -0.69
C PRO A 39 22.01 -3.73 -0.40
N ALA A 40 21.72 -2.95 -1.43
CA ALA A 40 21.03 -1.65 -1.34
C ALA A 40 19.50 -1.74 -1.28
N SER A 41 18.93 -2.93 -1.40
CA SER A 41 17.49 -3.17 -1.35
C SER A 41 17.03 -3.52 0.08
N LYS A 42 15.73 -3.31 0.32
CA LYS A 42 15.05 -3.82 1.53
C LYS A 42 15.10 -5.35 1.56
N THR A 43 15.00 -5.95 2.74
CA THR A 43 14.63 -7.37 2.83
C THR A 43 13.18 -7.57 2.39
N ALA A 44 12.78 -8.82 2.13
CA ALA A 44 11.39 -9.14 1.82
C ALA A 44 10.44 -8.64 2.92
N ARG A 45 10.75 -8.90 4.19
CA ARG A 45 9.94 -8.43 5.32
C ARG A 45 9.86 -6.91 5.39
N GLU A 46 10.98 -6.22 5.19
CA GLU A 46 11.01 -4.75 5.18
C GLU A 46 10.20 -4.15 4.02
N LEU A 47 10.25 -4.77 2.83
CA LEU A 47 9.47 -4.32 1.68
C LEU A 47 7.98 -4.60 1.88
N ALA A 48 7.60 -5.76 2.41
CA ALA A 48 6.22 -6.08 2.73
C ALA A 48 5.62 -5.15 3.80
N TRP A 49 6.45 -4.68 4.72
CA TRP A 49 6.02 -3.71 5.73
C TRP A 49 5.70 -2.33 5.15
N VAL A 50 6.27 -1.98 3.98
CA VAL A 50 5.96 -0.72 3.29
C VAL A 50 4.47 -0.61 3.00
N PHE A 51 3.79 -1.70 2.60
CA PHE A 51 2.34 -1.70 2.36
C PHE A 51 1.51 -1.27 3.58
N VAL A 52 1.95 -1.63 4.80
CA VAL A 52 1.30 -1.19 6.04
C VAL A 52 1.60 0.28 6.33
N LEU A 53 2.86 0.69 6.12
CA LEU A 53 3.29 2.07 6.33
C LEU A 53 2.61 3.05 5.37
N GLU A 54 2.42 2.68 4.11
CA GLU A 54 1.73 3.48 3.09
C GLU A 54 0.28 3.76 3.51
N ARG A 55 -0.43 2.75 4.04
CA ARG A 55 -1.82 2.91 4.49
C ARG A 55 -1.93 3.71 5.78
N GLY A 56 -0.99 3.49 6.70
CA GLY A 56 -0.84 4.33 7.88
C GLY A 56 -0.56 5.79 7.52
N LEU A 57 0.32 6.03 6.55
CA LEU A 57 0.62 7.35 6.03
C LEU A 57 -0.59 7.98 5.32
N GLY A 58 -1.30 7.18 4.51
CA GLY A 58 -2.62 7.45 3.97
C GLY A 58 -3.54 8.09 5.00
N THR A 59 -3.73 7.40 6.11
CA THR A 59 -4.57 7.83 7.24
C THR A 59 -4.08 9.13 7.87
N LYS A 60 -2.80 9.24 8.19
CA LYS A 60 -2.23 10.44 8.83
C LYS A 60 -2.35 11.70 7.98
N VAL A 61 -2.01 11.58 6.70
CA VAL A 61 -2.11 12.70 5.75
C VAL A 61 -3.58 13.05 5.51
N TYR A 62 -4.48 12.06 5.48
CA TYR A 62 -5.92 12.30 5.39
C TYR A 62 -6.44 13.18 6.54
N HIS A 63 -5.94 12.94 7.75
CA HIS A 63 -6.21 13.74 8.94
C HIS A 63 -5.41 15.06 9.00
N ASN A 64 -4.65 15.38 7.95
CA ASN A 64 -3.84 16.59 7.81
C ASN A 64 -2.79 16.75 8.93
N GLU A 65 -2.27 15.63 9.46
CA GLU A 65 -1.29 15.65 10.56
C GLU A 65 0.03 16.36 10.19
N PHE A 66 0.32 16.51 8.90
CA PHE A 66 1.51 17.18 8.38
C PHE A 66 1.36 18.70 8.30
N ALA A 67 0.20 19.27 8.67
CA ALA A 67 -0.03 20.71 8.60
C ALA A 67 0.92 21.52 9.48
N GLY A 68 1.37 20.95 10.59
CA GLY A 68 2.35 21.56 11.51
C GLY A 68 3.81 21.30 11.15
N GLY A 69 4.09 20.62 10.03
CA GLY A 69 5.43 20.15 9.67
C GLY A 69 5.49 18.63 9.49
N VAL A 70 6.65 18.13 9.10
CA VAL A 70 6.88 16.68 8.98
C VAL A 70 6.93 16.07 10.37
N PRO A 71 6.10 15.07 10.69
CA PRO A 71 6.15 14.39 11.98
C PRO A 71 7.56 13.84 12.24
N SER A 72 8.09 14.10 13.44
CA SER A 72 9.36 13.55 13.89
C SER A 72 9.17 12.12 14.39
N GLY A 73 10.23 11.30 14.29
CA GLY A 73 10.23 9.92 14.77
C GLY A 73 10.56 8.92 13.67
N LYS A 74 10.90 7.70 14.11
CA LYS A 74 11.14 6.59 13.18
C LYS A 74 9.82 5.86 12.90
N PRO A 75 9.59 5.39 11.68
CA PRO A 75 8.49 4.47 11.41
C PRO A 75 8.57 3.24 12.32
N PRO A 76 7.43 2.63 12.68
CA PRO A 76 7.42 1.39 13.44
C PRO A 76 8.19 0.30 12.66
N GLN A 77 8.83 -0.60 13.40
CA GLN A 77 9.54 -1.73 12.81
C GLN A 77 8.55 -2.82 12.36
N PRO A 78 8.91 -3.61 11.34
CA PRO A 78 8.08 -4.75 10.95
C PRO A 78 7.95 -5.76 12.09
N PRO A 79 6.78 -6.39 12.28
CA PRO A 79 6.65 -7.56 13.15
C PRO A 79 7.64 -8.67 12.76
N GLU A 80 8.03 -9.52 13.71
CA GLU A 80 8.85 -10.70 13.40
C GLU A 80 8.07 -11.79 12.68
N SER A 81 6.81 -11.99 13.04
CA SER A 81 5.91 -12.96 12.41
C SER A 81 5.36 -12.43 11.08
N TRP A 82 5.45 -13.26 10.03
CA TRP A 82 4.82 -12.98 8.74
C TRP A 82 3.30 -12.84 8.87
N ASP A 83 2.65 -13.72 9.62
CA ASP A 83 1.20 -13.66 9.83
C ASP A 83 0.78 -12.39 10.57
N ALA A 84 1.58 -11.94 11.54
CA ALA A 84 1.33 -10.67 12.21
C ALA A 84 1.45 -9.47 11.27
N LEU A 85 2.40 -9.51 10.33
CA LEU A 85 2.54 -8.50 9.27
C LEU A 85 1.32 -8.50 8.34
N LEU A 86 0.89 -9.68 7.88
CA LEU A 86 -0.31 -9.81 7.02
C LEU A 86 -1.56 -9.32 7.75
N GLY A 87 -1.72 -9.65 9.03
CA GLY A 87 -2.82 -9.16 9.87
C GLY A 87 -2.79 -7.65 10.05
N ALA A 88 -1.60 -7.05 10.21
CA ALA A 88 -1.46 -5.60 10.28
C ALA A 88 -1.86 -4.91 8.97
N LEU A 89 -1.53 -5.51 7.81
CA LEU A 89 -1.94 -5.00 6.50
C LEU A 89 -3.46 -5.09 6.28
N GLU A 90 -4.09 -6.20 6.65
CA GLU A 90 -5.55 -6.37 6.62
C GLU A 90 -6.24 -5.34 7.54
N LYS A 91 -5.69 -5.10 8.73
CA LYS A 91 -6.23 -4.06 9.63
C LYS A 91 -6.09 -2.67 9.02
N ALA A 92 -4.91 -2.32 8.51
CA ALA A 92 -4.67 -1.02 7.89
C ALA A 92 -5.54 -0.81 6.63
N HIS A 93 -5.83 -1.89 5.88
CA HIS A 93 -6.81 -1.90 4.78
C HIS A 93 -8.16 -1.40 5.25
N LYS A 94 -8.66 -2.06 6.29
CA LYS A 94 -10.00 -1.86 6.80
C LYS A 94 -10.13 -0.44 7.36
N ASP A 95 -9.17 -0.02 8.17
CA ASP A 95 -9.19 1.29 8.81
C ASP A 95 -9.22 2.44 7.78
N LEU A 96 -8.32 2.41 6.78
CA LEU A 96 -8.29 3.45 5.73
C LEU A 96 -9.53 3.38 4.83
N GLY A 97 -9.97 2.17 4.45
CA GLY A 97 -11.18 1.99 3.67
C GLY A 97 -12.44 2.48 4.39
N ASP A 98 -12.56 2.22 5.70
CA ASP A 98 -13.65 2.72 6.56
C ASP A 98 -13.64 4.25 6.59
N LEU A 99 -12.47 4.87 6.80
CA LEU A 99 -12.30 6.31 6.81
C LEU A 99 -12.75 6.97 5.50
N VAL A 100 -12.38 6.39 4.36
CA VAL A 100 -12.79 6.91 3.03
C VAL A 100 -14.30 6.74 2.82
N ARG A 101 -14.87 5.60 3.19
CA ARG A 101 -16.31 5.35 3.11
C ARG A 101 -17.12 6.32 3.96
N SER A 102 -16.69 6.58 5.19
CA SER A 102 -17.41 7.47 6.12
C SER A 102 -17.28 8.95 5.78
N THR A 103 -16.33 9.33 4.93
CA THR A 103 -16.07 10.74 4.66
C THR A 103 -17.02 11.30 3.59
N PRO A 104 -17.73 12.42 3.83
CA PRO A 104 -18.59 13.04 2.81
C PRO A 104 -17.84 13.40 1.54
N ASP A 105 -18.48 13.27 0.37
CA ASP A 105 -17.85 13.51 -0.93
C ASP A 105 -17.20 14.90 -1.04
N ALA A 106 -17.87 15.92 -0.51
CA ALA A 106 -17.38 17.30 -0.50
C ALA A 106 -16.04 17.47 0.26
N LYS A 107 -15.68 16.56 1.15
CA LYS A 107 -14.44 16.60 1.93
C LYS A 107 -13.25 15.95 1.20
N LEU A 108 -13.49 15.21 0.12
CA LEU A 108 -12.45 14.49 -0.62
C LEU A 108 -11.59 15.41 -1.50
N SER A 109 -12.13 16.57 -1.88
CA SER A 109 -11.44 17.61 -2.64
C SER A 109 -10.68 18.61 -1.75
N GLU A 110 -10.94 18.62 -0.44
CA GLU A 110 -10.22 19.48 0.50
C GLU A 110 -8.73 19.14 0.54
N LYS A 111 -7.94 20.18 0.82
CA LYS A 111 -6.49 20.12 0.81
C LYS A 111 -5.93 19.52 2.10
N VAL A 112 -4.92 18.69 1.95
CA VAL A 112 -4.06 18.17 3.00
C VAL A 112 -2.60 18.48 2.67
N LYS A 113 -1.77 18.60 3.70
CA LYS A 113 -0.33 18.83 3.54
C LYS A 113 0.41 17.51 3.40
N PHE A 114 1.29 17.43 2.43
CA PHE A 114 2.26 16.35 2.33
C PHE A 114 3.52 16.80 1.60
N MET A 115 4.58 16.00 1.66
CA MET A 115 5.86 16.31 1.03
C MET A 115 5.75 16.40 -0.49
N THR A 116 6.28 17.46 -1.08
CA THR A 116 6.40 17.65 -2.55
C THR A 116 7.84 17.74 -3.01
N GLY A 117 8.79 17.71 -2.08
CA GLY A 117 10.22 17.74 -2.34
C GLY A 117 11.01 17.71 -1.01
N PRO A 118 12.35 17.72 -1.07
CA PRO A 118 13.17 17.69 0.14
C PRO A 118 12.82 18.84 1.10
N LYS A 119 12.36 18.49 2.31
CA LYS A 119 11.94 19.44 3.37
C LYS A 119 10.82 20.42 2.96
N THR A 120 10.06 20.13 1.91
CA THR A 120 8.99 21.00 1.41
C THR A 120 7.63 20.33 1.54
N LEU A 121 6.68 21.03 2.15
CA LEU A 121 5.28 20.64 2.19
C LEU A 121 4.48 21.39 1.11
N GLY A 122 3.62 20.68 0.41
CA GLY A 122 2.67 21.22 -0.56
C GLY A 122 1.25 20.74 -0.30
N ASP A 123 0.32 21.30 -1.06
CA ASP A 123 -1.10 20.92 -1.01
C ASP A 123 -1.36 19.72 -1.92
N TRP A 124 -2.12 18.76 -1.40
CA TRP A 124 -2.74 17.67 -2.14
C TRP A 124 -4.24 17.67 -1.84
N SER A 125 -5.11 17.30 -2.78
CA SER A 125 -6.46 16.89 -2.36
C SER A 125 -6.39 15.54 -1.66
N ARG A 126 -7.28 15.27 -0.71
CA ARG A 126 -7.35 13.95 -0.07
C ARG A 126 -7.47 12.82 -1.09
N MET A 127 -8.32 13.00 -2.10
CA MET A 127 -8.49 12.01 -3.16
C MET A 127 -7.21 11.79 -3.98
N ALA A 128 -6.52 12.86 -4.39
CA ALA A 128 -5.28 12.72 -5.16
C ALA A 128 -4.19 11.99 -4.36
N PHE A 129 -4.10 12.27 -3.06
CA PHE A 129 -3.15 11.61 -2.18
C PHE A 129 -3.46 10.11 -2.00
N LEU A 130 -4.75 9.75 -1.85
CA LEU A 130 -5.16 8.35 -1.76
C LEU A 130 -4.80 7.55 -3.01
N TRP A 131 -5.04 8.11 -4.19
CA TRP A 131 -4.61 7.49 -5.46
C TRP A 131 -3.09 7.37 -5.54
N PHE A 132 -2.35 8.40 -5.13
CA PHE A 132 -0.89 8.34 -5.08
C PHE A 132 -0.38 7.19 -4.20
N MET A 133 -0.95 7.01 -3.00
CA MET A 133 -0.62 5.89 -2.11
C MET A 133 -0.97 4.53 -2.72
N LEU A 134 -2.11 4.43 -3.43
CA LEU A 134 -2.48 3.19 -4.11
C LEU A 134 -1.50 2.86 -5.25
N HIS A 135 -1.03 3.85 -6.00
CA HIS A 135 -0.02 3.64 -7.04
C HIS A 135 1.34 3.24 -6.47
N ASP A 136 1.72 3.80 -5.31
CA ASP A 136 2.95 3.40 -4.59
C ASP A 136 2.87 1.94 -4.12
N GLU A 137 1.71 1.53 -3.59
CA GLU A 137 1.44 0.12 -3.24
C GLU A 137 1.60 -0.80 -4.46
N ILE A 138 1.02 -0.42 -5.61
CA ILE A 138 1.13 -1.18 -6.86
C ILE A 138 2.59 -1.26 -7.33
N HIS A 139 3.33 -0.16 -7.23
CA HIS A 139 4.75 -0.11 -7.57
C HIS A 139 5.57 -1.08 -6.71
N HIS A 140 5.39 -1.03 -5.38
CA HIS A 140 6.08 -1.92 -4.45
C HIS A 140 5.63 -3.38 -4.57
N ARG A 141 4.37 -3.66 -4.94
CA ARG A 141 3.93 -5.02 -5.29
C ARG A 141 4.64 -5.53 -6.54
N GLY A 142 4.83 -4.68 -7.54
CA GLY A 142 5.63 -4.99 -8.73
C GLY A 142 7.05 -5.42 -8.34
N GLN A 143 7.71 -4.67 -7.45
CA GLN A 143 9.02 -5.05 -6.91
C GLN A 143 8.94 -6.39 -6.15
N PHE A 144 7.96 -6.56 -5.27
CA PHE A 144 7.81 -7.75 -4.42
C PHE A 144 7.55 -9.02 -5.23
N SER A 145 6.91 -8.92 -6.40
CA SER A 145 6.72 -10.07 -7.30
C SER A 145 8.04 -10.71 -7.72
N VAL A 146 9.11 -9.91 -7.83
CA VAL A 146 10.46 -10.40 -8.12
C VAL A 146 11.07 -11.10 -6.90
N TYR A 147 10.84 -10.57 -5.69
CA TYR A 147 11.28 -11.21 -4.44
C TYR A 147 10.62 -12.57 -4.29
N LEU A 148 9.32 -12.64 -4.54
CA LEU A 148 8.54 -13.88 -4.52
C LEU A 148 9.13 -14.92 -5.48
N ARG A 149 9.46 -14.52 -6.71
CA ARG A 149 10.09 -15.40 -7.70
C ARG A 149 11.45 -15.91 -7.24
N ILE A 150 12.33 -15.03 -6.75
CA ILE A 150 13.68 -15.38 -6.29
C ILE A 150 13.59 -16.35 -5.10
N ALA A 151 12.63 -16.13 -4.21
CA ALA A 151 12.38 -17.02 -3.07
C ALA A 151 11.84 -18.40 -3.47
N GLY A 152 11.58 -18.65 -4.77
CA GLY A 152 11.00 -19.90 -5.26
C GLY A 152 9.50 -20.02 -5.06
N GLY A 153 8.83 -18.92 -4.67
CA GLY A 153 7.37 -18.88 -4.60
C GLY A 153 6.73 -18.74 -5.99
N LYS A 154 5.47 -19.17 -6.10
CA LYS A 154 4.68 -19.07 -7.34
C LYS A 154 4.06 -17.69 -7.44
N VAL A 155 4.37 -16.95 -8.51
CA VAL A 155 3.85 -15.61 -8.71
C VAL A 155 2.43 -15.70 -9.27
N PRO A 156 1.39 -15.20 -8.58
CA PRO A 156 0.04 -15.21 -9.12
C PRO A 156 -0.09 -14.25 -10.32
N SER A 157 -1.19 -14.36 -11.07
CA SER A 157 -1.60 -13.38 -12.06
C SER A 157 -1.75 -11.99 -11.42
N ILE A 158 -1.10 -10.98 -11.99
CA ILE A 158 -1.20 -9.57 -11.62
C ILE A 158 -1.56 -8.79 -12.87
N TYR A 159 -2.85 -8.44 -13.00
CA TYR A 159 -3.47 -7.82 -14.20
C TYR A 159 -3.47 -8.69 -15.47
N GLY A 160 -2.42 -9.46 -15.68
CA GLY A 160 -2.28 -10.46 -16.72
C GLY A 160 -1.61 -11.72 -16.18
N PRO A 161 -1.34 -12.69 -17.07
CA PRO A 161 -0.87 -14.00 -16.69
C PRO A 161 0.55 -13.91 -16.15
N SER A 162 0.94 -14.91 -15.38
CA SER A 162 2.33 -15.14 -15.00
C SER A 162 2.83 -16.46 -15.58
N ALA A 163 4.11 -16.78 -15.38
CA ALA A 163 4.63 -18.11 -15.71
C ALA A 163 3.98 -19.24 -14.87
N ASP A 164 3.38 -18.91 -13.73
CA ASP A 164 2.75 -19.89 -12.81
C ASP A 164 1.22 -19.91 -12.91
N GLU A 165 0.61 -18.87 -13.48
CA GLU A 165 -0.82 -18.74 -13.75
C GLU A 165 -1.03 -18.20 -15.19
N PRO A 166 -0.91 -19.06 -16.22
CA PRO A 166 -1.13 -18.67 -17.61
C PRO A 166 -2.61 -18.37 -17.89
N TRP A 167 -2.90 -17.70 -19.02
CA TRP A 167 -4.26 -17.65 -19.55
C TRP A 167 -4.71 -19.09 -19.88
N LEU A 168 -5.92 -19.45 -19.43
CA LEU A 168 -6.59 -20.68 -19.86
C LEU A 168 -7.04 -20.57 -21.32
#